data_AF-A0A316M903-F1
#
_entry.id   AF-A0A316M903-F1
#
_cell.length_a   1.000
_cell.length_b   1.000
_cell.length_c   1.000
_cell.angle_alpha   90.00
_cell.angle_beta   90.00
_cell.angle_gamma   90.00
#
_symmetry.space_group_name_H-M   'P 1'
#
loop_
_entity.id
_entity.type
_entity.pdbx_description
1 polymer ?
#
loop_
_entity_poly.entity_id
_entity_poly.type
_entity_poly.pdbx_seq_one_letter_code
_entity_poly.pdbx_strand_id
1 'polypeptide(L)'
;MELSAFFCEPYRFPPCSQFVFYYTTNLFFIQSINQKPVYNFRVCRSALSLYNYIPRCSIFQMKLSPIFRKRLRSISLFATIKLTLAVSKFCGILSSTRRQWVIRAKRYSPLSYRRIFMEQTEKKIVILGAGKTGRGFLARLFHDQARLTFIDRDAALIARLQNEKHYFIRYFDEKPQEEIKGYQALHTTYPACLQELAQCDALLVSVRGENCPAAADWLADKFPETTPVIVCENAVVPASLLGLPLAERACSAAVFCTTMQAEGLNIASENYPVLHVDSTKVPSWMLSLRGIRAEADFPLLMLRKIYTYNASSAIIAYLGAEKGIQSYAQAACNPDIARELDLFYTQIDRALCLEYHIDPEEQQQFSQNARNKFENASIVDSVARNAASPERKLKPEERLLAPARLIEKHGGDASPLYKAAAAALHYMEEIIYPDDARQAIQAICDLPPENPVSKKIMRYFY
;
A
#
# COMPACT_ATOMS: atom_id res chain seq x y z
N MET A 1 -13.63 -26.94 81.56
CA MET A 1 -13.18 -25.54 81.68
C MET A 1 -11.92 -25.44 80.85
N GLU A 2 -12.07 -25.38 79.53
CA GLU A 2 -11.01 -25.37 78.52
C GLU A 2 -11.71 -25.14 77.16
N LEU A 3 -11.10 -24.33 76.29
CA LEU A 3 -11.46 -23.87 74.92
C LEU A 3 -11.23 -22.34 74.87
N SER A 4 -10.57 -21.74 73.89
CA SER A 4 -10.27 -22.16 72.53
C SER A 4 -9.13 -21.33 71.92
N ALA A 5 -8.29 -21.99 71.12
CA ALA A 5 -7.39 -21.39 70.15
C ALA A 5 -8.08 -21.40 68.78
N PHE A 6 -7.98 -20.31 68.02
CA PHE A 6 -8.21 -20.31 66.57
C PHE A 6 -7.12 -19.50 65.86
N PHE A 7 -6.54 -20.17 64.86
CA PHE A 7 -5.55 -19.70 63.90
C PHE A 7 -6.14 -18.69 62.90
N CYS A 8 -5.31 -17.77 62.43
CA CYS A 8 -5.40 -17.25 61.06
C CYS A 8 -3.98 -16.95 60.55
N GLU A 9 -3.59 -17.60 59.45
CA GLU A 9 -2.28 -17.55 58.81
C GLU A 9 -1.96 -16.18 58.17
N PRO A 10 -0.68 -15.74 58.14
CA PRO A 10 -0.27 -14.68 57.22
C PRO A 10 0.00 -15.25 55.82
N TYR A 11 -0.77 -14.77 54.86
CA TYR A 11 -0.63 -14.96 53.42
C TYR A 11 0.83 -14.82 52.92
N ARG A 12 1.31 -15.84 52.21
CA ARG A 12 2.55 -15.81 51.43
C ARG A 12 2.33 -14.97 50.16
N PHE A 13 3.02 -13.84 50.04
CA PHE A 13 3.23 -13.16 48.75
C PHE A 13 4.38 -13.82 47.98
N PRO A 14 4.27 -14.01 46.65
CA PRO A 14 5.37 -14.53 45.82
C PRO A 14 6.49 -13.50 45.66
N PRO A 15 7.75 -13.93 45.41
CA PRO A 15 8.89 -13.04 45.34
C PRO A 15 8.84 -12.14 44.09
N CYS A 16 8.85 -10.84 44.37
CA CYS A 16 9.29 -9.69 43.57
C CYS A 16 9.39 -9.84 42.04
N SER A 17 8.44 -9.20 41.39
CA SER A 17 8.52 -8.60 40.06
C SER A 17 9.82 -7.81 39.87
N GLN A 18 10.60 -8.19 38.85
CA GLN A 18 11.74 -7.42 38.37
C GLN A 18 11.25 -6.11 37.74
N PHE A 19 11.56 -4.98 38.36
CA PHE A 19 11.47 -3.68 37.71
C PHE A 19 12.70 -3.50 36.81
N VAL A 20 12.50 -3.54 35.49
CA VAL A 20 13.53 -3.21 34.50
C VAL A 20 13.30 -1.78 34.02
N PHE A 21 14.21 -0.88 34.36
CA PHE A 21 14.26 0.47 33.79
C PHE A 21 15.10 0.43 32.52
N TYR A 22 14.52 0.82 31.37
CA TYR A 22 15.25 1.00 30.12
C TYR A 22 15.52 2.49 29.90
N TYR A 23 16.80 2.85 29.81
CA TYR A 23 17.25 4.14 29.27
C TYR A 23 17.86 3.91 27.89
N THR A 24 17.32 4.56 26.87
CA THR A 24 17.90 4.59 25.53
C THR A 24 18.97 5.68 25.46
N THR A 25 20.18 5.33 25.03
CA THR A 25 21.21 6.29 24.62
C THR A 25 21.48 6.07 23.14
N ASN A 26 21.11 7.04 22.31
CA ASN A 26 21.47 7.06 20.90
C ASN A 26 22.97 7.37 20.76
N LEU A 27 23.72 6.44 20.19
CA LEU A 27 25.13 6.61 19.82
C LEU A 27 25.24 6.66 18.30
N PHE A 28 25.61 7.83 17.78
CA PHE A 28 26.08 8.01 16.41
C PHE A 28 27.54 7.52 16.30
N PHE A 29 27.83 6.69 15.30
CA PHE A 29 29.20 6.26 14.96
C PHE A 29 29.80 7.22 13.92
N ILE A 30 30.94 7.81 14.24
CA ILE A 30 31.87 8.40 13.25
C ILE A 30 33.16 7.58 13.34
N GLN A 31 33.58 6.98 12.22
CA GLN A 31 34.84 6.26 12.07
C GLN A 31 36.03 7.24 12.14
N SER A 32 37.09 6.86 12.87
CA SER A 32 38.40 7.49 12.77
C SER A 32 39.51 6.43 12.89
N ILE A 33 40.48 6.53 11.98
CA ILE A 33 41.63 5.67 11.76
C ILE A 33 42.76 6.04 12.75
N ASN A 34 43.39 5.01 13.34
CA ASN A 34 44.71 4.95 13.99
C ASN A 34 45.31 6.23 14.62
N GLN A 35 45.36 6.29 15.96
CA GLN A 35 46.57 6.35 16.81
C GLN A 35 46.20 6.61 18.29
N LYS A 36 47.00 6.06 19.22
CA LYS A 36 46.78 5.99 20.69
C LYS A 36 47.22 7.29 21.43
N PRO A 37 46.91 7.48 22.73
CA PRO A 37 46.11 8.61 23.22
C PRO A 37 46.90 9.66 24.03
N VAL A 38 46.38 10.91 24.07
CA VAL A 38 46.62 11.86 25.17
C VAL A 38 45.30 12.59 25.47
N TYR A 39 44.86 12.52 26.73
CA TYR A 39 43.65 13.17 27.22
C TYR A 39 43.88 14.67 27.43
N ASN A 40 43.01 15.52 26.87
CA ASN A 40 42.69 16.85 27.40
C ASN A 40 41.34 17.32 26.82
N PHE A 41 40.30 17.37 27.66
CA PHE A 41 38.99 17.91 27.27
C PHE A 41 39.00 19.44 27.42
N ARG A 42 38.92 20.14 26.29
CA ARG A 42 38.57 21.57 26.21
C ARG A 42 37.12 21.65 25.70
N VAL A 43 36.23 22.23 26.50
CA VAL A 43 34.81 22.40 26.16
C VAL A 43 34.65 23.62 25.25
N CYS A 44 34.31 23.41 23.97
CA CYS A 44 33.83 24.47 23.09
C CYS A 44 32.31 24.58 23.18
N ARG A 45 31.81 25.77 23.58
CA ARG A 45 30.42 26.20 23.49
C ARG A 45 30.10 26.62 22.06
N SER A 46 29.23 25.91 21.34
CA SER A 46 28.32 26.48 20.31
C SER A 46 27.51 25.38 19.63
N ALA A 47 26.20 25.32 19.92
CA ALA A 47 25.16 24.81 19.01
C ALA A 47 23.77 25.04 19.65
N LEU A 48 23.32 26.30 19.62
CA LEU A 48 21.90 26.67 19.73
C LEU A 48 21.33 26.63 18.31
N SER A 49 20.58 25.59 17.95
CA SER A 49 19.38 25.66 17.08
C SER A 49 18.92 24.25 16.73
N LEU A 50 17.93 23.73 17.44
CA LEU A 50 16.98 22.68 17.00
C LEU A 50 15.97 22.47 18.13
N TYR A 51 15.19 23.51 18.40
CA TYR A 51 13.99 23.43 19.22
C TYR A 51 12.83 23.87 18.35
N ASN A 52 12.14 22.90 17.76
CA ASN A 52 10.70 22.91 17.49
C ASN A 52 10.34 21.56 16.86
N TYR A 53 9.27 20.92 17.37
CA TYR A 53 8.72 19.59 17.05
C TYR A 53 9.02 18.45 18.04
N ILE A 54 8.38 18.52 19.21
CA ILE A 54 7.83 17.34 19.90
C ILE A 54 6.40 17.69 20.35
N PRO A 55 5.34 17.04 19.84
CA PRO A 55 4.01 17.21 20.39
C PRO A 55 3.91 16.57 21.78
N ARG A 56 3.13 17.21 22.64
CA ARG A 56 2.87 16.85 24.04
C ARG A 56 2.40 15.40 24.18
N CYS A 57 3.25 14.54 24.74
CA CYS A 57 2.79 13.28 25.34
C CYS A 57 2.17 13.58 26.71
N SER A 58 0.85 13.64 26.76
CA SER A 58 0.07 13.33 27.95
C SER A 58 0.26 11.85 28.26
N ILE A 59 0.65 11.46 29.50
CA ILE A 59 0.29 10.17 30.15
C ILE A 59 1.05 10.01 31.50
N PHE A 60 0.31 9.46 32.50
CA PHE A 60 0.65 8.99 33.85
C PHE A 60 0.72 10.01 35.01
N GLN A 61 -0.44 10.22 35.64
CA GLN A 61 -0.53 10.59 37.06
C GLN A 61 -0.17 9.37 37.95
N MET A 62 0.97 9.43 38.64
CA MET A 62 1.24 8.56 39.80
C MET A 62 0.77 9.25 41.09
N LYS A 63 -0.06 8.56 41.87
CA LYS A 63 -0.42 8.97 43.25
C LYS A 63 0.81 8.86 44.15
N LEU A 64 1.48 9.97 44.43
CA LEU A 64 2.49 10.08 45.48
C LEU A 64 1.82 10.26 46.85
N SER A 65 2.37 9.59 47.88
CA SER A 65 1.88 9.63 49.26
C SER A 65 1.98 11.04 49.88
N PRO A 66 1.16 11.37 50.91
CA PRO A 66 1.02 12.73 51.43
C PRO A 66 2.29 13.33 52.03
N ILE A 67 3.28 12.51 52.39
CA ILE A 67 4.52 12.92 53.04
C ILE A 67 5.49 13.59 52.04
N PHE A 68 5.38 13.33 50.73
CA PHE A 68 6.27 13.89 49.72
C PHE A 68 5.83 15.28 49.18
N ARG A 69 4.59 15.72 49.46
CA ARG A 69 4.05 16.99 48.92
C ARG A 69 4.53 18.24 49.66
N LYS A 70 5.12 18.11 50.86
CA LYS A 70 5.48 19.28 51.69
C LYS A 70 6.90 19.81 51.48
N ARG A 71 7.73 19.16 50.64
CA ARG A 71 9.14 19.56 50.39
C ARG A 71 9.44 20.09 48.98
N LEU A 72 8.42 20.29 48.15
CA LEU A 72 8.55 20.71 46.74
C LEU A 72 7.83 22.05 46.44
N ARG A 73 7.92 23.03 47.35
CA ARG A 73 7.38 24.39 47.10
C ARG A 73 8.44 25.49 46.93
N SER A 74 9.70 25.13 46.69
CA SER A 74 10.77 26.12 46.51
C SER A 74 11.93 25.64 45.63
N ILE A 75 11.62 25.18 44.41
CA ILE A 75 12.65 25.03 43.37
C ILE A 75 12.08 25.57 42.06
N SER A 76 12.58 26.73 41.64
CA SER A 76 12.32 27.30 40.33
C SER A 76 13.02 26.48 39.24
N LEU A 77 12.47 26.62 38.04
CA LEU A 77 12.77 26.01 36.75
C LEU A 77 14.26 26.00 36.35
N PHE A 78 15.12 25.21 37.00
CA PHE A 78 16.51 24.93 36.56
C PHE A 78 17.06 23.65 37.23
N ALA A 79 16.52 22.47 36.87
CA ALA A 79 17.02 21.19 37.39
C ALA A 79 16.77 20.01 36.44
N THR A 80 17.37 20.02 35.26
CA THR A 80 17.44 18.82 34.39
C THR A 80 18.88 18.47 33.98
N ILE A 81 19.88 19.13 34.56
CA ILE A 81 21.30 18.77 34.37
C ILE A 81 21.95 18.67 35.75
N LYS A 82 21.58 17.62 36.52
CA LYS A 82 22.36 17.15 37.68
C LYS A 82 21.92 15.77 38.22
N LEU A 83 21.33 14.91 37.39
CA LEU A 83 21.00 13.53 37.79
C LEU A 83 22.03 12.48 37.35
N THR A 84 23.11 12.87 36.69
CA THR A 84 24.18 11.94 36.26
C THR A 84 25.36 11.88 37.25
N LEU A 85 25.40 12.74 38.27
CA LEU A 85 26.49 12.79 39.27
C LEU A 85 26.07 12.38 40.69
N ALA A 86 24.81 12.02 40.92
CA ALA A 86 24.34 11.58 42.24
C ALA A 86 24.41 10.05 42.44
N VAL A 87 24.56 9.26 41.37
CA VAL A 87 24.65 7.79 41.47
C VAL A 87 26.07 7.31 41.82
N SER A 88 27.12 8.13 41.63
CA SER A 88 28.49 7.77 42.02
C SER A 88 28.82 8.07 43.49
N LYS A 89 28.01 8.87 44.19
CA LYS A 89 28.21 9.18 45.62
C LYS A 89 27.38 8.33 46.59
N PHE A 90 26.42 7.53 46.11
CA PHE A 90 25.65 6.61 46.96
C PHE A 90 26.27 5.21 47.09
N CYS A 91 27.34 4.90 46.34
CA CYS A 91 28.10 3.64 46.49
C CYS A 91 29.38 3.77 47.34
N GLY A 92 29.57 4.90 48.04
CA GLY A 92 30.78 5.19 48.82
C GLY A 92 30.68 4.97 50.34
N ILE A 93 29.55 4.50 50.86
CA ILE A 93 29.38 4.27 52.31
C ILE A 93 28.71 2.92 52.49
N LEU A 94 29.50 1.87 52.67
CA LEU A 94 29.21 0.63 53.41
C LEU A 94 30.44 -0.29 53.26
N SER A 95 31.57 0.14 53.81
CA SER A 95 32.74 -0.71 54.03
C SER A 95 32.67 -1.33 55.41
N SER A 96 31.96 -2.45 55.55
CA SER A 96 32.28 -3.50 56.54
C SER A 96 31.25 -4.62 56.48
N THR A 97 31.46 -5.57 55.56
CA THR A 97 31.30 -7.02 55.78
C THR A 97 31.45 -7.74 54.44
N ARG A 98 32.38 -8.70 54.39
CA ARG A 98 32.62 -9.58 53.25
C ARG A 98 31.37 -10.42 52.95
N ARG A 99 30.63 -10.09 51.88
CA ARG A 99 29.91 -11.08 51.05
C ARG A 99 29.99 -10.66 49.59
N GLN A 100 30.82 -11.36 48.82
CA GLN A 100 30.84 -11.27 47.36
C GLN A 100 29.49 -11.75 46.82
N TRP A 101 28.67 -10.83 46.33
CA TRP A 101 27.57 -11.16 45.44
C TRP A 101 28.12 -11.23 44.02
N VAL A 102 28.34 -12.44 43.51
CA VAL A 102 28.61 -12.67 42.09
C VAL A 102 27.29 -12.46 41.35
N ILE A 103 27.05 -11.25 40.86
CA ILE A 103 26.00 -11.02 39.85
C ILE A 103 26.50 -11.64 38.56
N ARG A 104 26.04 -12.86 38.25
CA ARG A 104 26.14 -13.43 36.89
C ARG A 104 25.23 -12.62 35.98
N ALA A 105 25.75 -11.52 35.43
CA ALA A 105 25.18 -10.94 34.23
C ALA A 105 25.37 -11.97 33.11
N LYS A 106 24.31 -12.71 32.75
CA LYS A 106 24.31 -13.49 31.50
C LYS A 106 24.57 -12.48 30.37
N ARG A 107 25.75 -12.55 29.77
CA ARG A 107 26.04 -11.86 28.51
C ARG A 107 25.20 -12.51 27.43
N TYR A 108 23.99 -11.99 27.24
CA TYR A 108 23.25 -12.24 26.01
C TYR A 108 23.91 -11.41 24.90
N SER A 109 24.21 -12.06 23.78
CA SER A 109 24.82 -11.38 22.64
C SER A 109 23.90 -10.26 22.12
N PRO A 110 24.43 -9.20 21.49
CA PRO A 110 23.61 -8.14 20.88
C PRO A 110 22.56 -8.68 19.88
N LEU A 111 22.81 -9.86 19.29
CA LEU A 111 21.89 -10.57 18.39
C LEU A 111 20.65 -11.10 19.13
N SER A 112 20.80 -11.52 20.39
CA SER A 112 19.72 -12.06 21.21
C SER A 112 18.71 -10.98 21.61
N TYR A 113 19.18 -9.76 21.87
CA TYR A 113 18.32 -8.62 22.18
C TYR A 113 17.53 -8.13 20.97
N ARG A 114 18.15 -8.09 19.77
CA ARG A 114 17.44 -7.78 18.52
C ARG A 114 16.31 -8.77 18.25
N ARG A 115 16.55 -10.07 18.46
CA ARG A 115 15.55 -11.12 18.21
C ARG A 115 14.35 -11.03 19.16
N ILE A 116 14.59 -10.80 20.45
CA ILE A 116 13.53 -10.72 21.48
C ILE A 116 12.73 -9.40 21.38
N PHE A 117 13.34 -8.28 20.99
CA PHE A 117 12.62 -7.02 20.71
C PHE A 117 11.87 -7.04 19.36
N MET A 118 12.40 -7.76 18.35
CA MET A 118 11.72 -7.93 17.06
C MET A 118 10.54 -8.91 17.12
N GLU A 119 10.62 -9.94 17.98
CA GLU A 119 9.51 -10.88 18.21
C GLU A 119 8.23 -10.22 18.79
N GLN A 120 8.29 -8.95 19.22
CA GLN A 120 7.12 -8.18 19.67
C GLN A 120 6.63 -7.06 18.73
N THR A 121 7.16 -6.89 17.51
CA THR A 121 6.75 -5.74 16.65
C THR A 121 6.68 -6.00 15.15
N GLU A 122 6.71 -7.25 14.68
CA GLU A 122 6.51 -7.53 13.24
C GLU A 122 5.03 -7.36 12.87
N LYS A 123 4.75 -6.47 11.92
CA LYS A 123 3.39 -6.24 11.40
C LYS A 123 2.90 -7.46 10.64
N LYS A 124 1.63 -7.80 10.80
CA LYS A 124 0.97 -8.89 10.08
C LYS A 124 0.01 -8.32 9.04
N ILE A 125 0.22 -8.67 7.77
CA ILE A 125 -0.65 -8.24 6.68
C ILE A 125 -1.29 -9.48 6.04
N VAL A 126 -2.61 -9.48 5.96
CA VAL A 126 -3.35 -10.46 5.17
C VAL A 126 -3.60 -9.88 3.78
N ILE A 127 -3.31 -10.67 2.75
CA ILE A 127 -3.63 -10.34 1.35
C ILE A 127 -4.74 -11.30 0.91
N LEU A 128 -5.97 -10.79 0.81
CA LEU A 128 -7.10 -11.51 0.24
C LEU A 128 -7.05 -11.38 -1.28
N GLY A 129 -6.76 -12.51 -1.94
CA GLY A 129 -6.43 -12.58 -3.35
C GLY A 129 -4.94 -12.81 -3.56
N ALA A 130 -4.57 -14.07 -3.72
CA ALA A 130 -3.22 -14.52 -4.01
C ALA A 130 -2.91 -14.49 -5.51
N GLY A 131 -3.65 -13.73 -6.32
CA GLY A 131 -3.46 -13.62 -7.77
C GLY A 131 -2.20 -12.82 -8.17
N LYS A 132 -2.16 -12.38 -9.44
CA LYS A 132 -0.99 -11.69 -10.01
C LYS A 132 -0.65 -10.39 -9.28
N THR A 133 -1.63 -9.54 -8.99
CA THR A 133 -1.42 -8.29 -8.23
C THR A 133 -1.04 -8.58 -6.78
N GLY A 134 -1.72 -9.52 -6.12
CA GLY A 134 -1.44 -9.92 -4.75
C GLY A 134 0.00 -10.41 -4.56
N ARG A 135 0.46 -11.32 -5.42
CA ARG A 135 1.83 -11.85 -5.40
C ARG A 135 2.86 -10.89 -5.98
N GLY A 136 2.56 -10.35 -7.16
CA GLY A 136 3.49 -9.58 -7.98
C GLY A 136 3.76 -8.18 -7.50
N PHE A 137 2.77 -7.55 -6.87
CA PHE A 137 2.85 -6.15 -6.49
C PHE A 137 2.71 -5.97 -4.98
N LEU A 138 1.61 -6.43 -4.38
CA LEU A 138 1.37 -6.20 -2.95
C LEU A 138 2.40 -6.93 -2.08
N ALA A 139 2.55 -8.24 -2.22
CA ALA A 139 3.51 -8.99 -1.42
C ALA A 139 4.95 -8.48 -1.60
N ARG A 140 5.33 -8.10 -2.82
CA ARG A 140 6.62 -7.48 -3.11
C ARG A 140 6.86 -6.17 -2.34
N LEU A 141 5.83 -5.36 -2.07
CA LEU A 141 5.97 -4.14 -1.27
C LEU A 141 6.14 -4.43 0.23
N PHE A 142 5.68 -5.59 0.71
CA PHE A 142 5.54 -5.84 2.15
C PHE A 142 6.38 -7.02 2.69
N HIS A 143 6.90 -7.93 1.85
CA HIS A 143 7.49 -9.20 2.31
C HIS A 143 8.73 -9.04 3.20
N ASP A 144 9.47 -7.94 3.06
CA ASP A 144 10.65 -7.62 3.87
C ASP A 144 10.35 -6.58 4.97
N GLN A 145 9.07 -6.24 5.18
CA GLN A 145 8.61 -5.26 6.16
C GLN A 145 7.47 -5.77 7.07
N ALA A 146 6.82 -6.87 6.69
CA ALA A 146 5.69 -7.47 7.40
C ALA A 146 5.61 -8.98 7.13
N ARG A 147 5.04 -9.70 8.08
CA ARG A 147 4.64 -11.09 7.90
C ARG A 147 3.37 -11.14 7.05
N LEU A 148 3.43 -11.92 5.97
CA LEU A 148 2.35 -12.01 4.99
C LEU A 148 1.56 -13.31 5.13
N THR A 149 0.24 -13.20 5.03
CA THR A 149 -0.67 -14.33 4.88
C THR A 149 -1.53 -14.12 3.64
N PHE A 150 -1.40 -14.99 2.65
CA PHE A 150 -2.31 -15.05 1.51
C PHE A 150 -3.57 -15.82 1.88
N ILE A 151 -4.73 -15.30 1.49
CA ILE A 151 -6.00 -16.02 1.53
C ILE A 151 -6.60 -16.01 0.12
N ASP A 152 -6.94 -17.18 -0.41
CA ASP A 152 -7.56 -17.31 -1.73
C ASP A 152 -8.53 -18.51 -1.79
N ARG A 153 -9.51 -18.46 -2.70
CA ARG A 153 -10.46 -19.55 -2.95
C ARG A 153 -9.93 -20.56 -3.99
N ASP A 154 -8.85 -20.25 -4.70
CA ASP A 154 -8.21 -21.18 -5.62
C ASP A 154 -7.38 -22.20 -4.83
N ALA A 155 -7.97 -23.37 -4.57
CA ALA A 155 -7.32 -24.45 -3.83
C ALA A 155 -6.03 -24.95 -4.50
N ALA A 156 -5.95 -24.96 -5.83
CA ALA A 156 -4.77 -25.41 -6.55
C ALA A 156 -3.61 -24.41 -6.41
N LEU A 157 -3.91 -23.12 -6.45
CA LEU A 157 -2.93 -22.06 -6.19
C LEU A 157 -2.44 -22.11 -4.73
N ILE A 158 -3.34 -22.23 -3.76
CA ILE A 158 -2.96 -22.33 -2.35
C ILE A 158 -2.10 -23.57 -2.08
N ALA A 159 -2.46 -24.73 -2.63
CA ALA A 159 -1.66 -25.94 -2.48
C ALA A 159 -0.24 -25.78 -3.04
N ARG A 160 -0.09 -25.13 -4.21
CA ARG A 160 1.23 -24.81 -4.76
C ARG A 160 2.02 -23.85 -3.86
N LEU A 161 1.39 -22.76 -3.40
CA LEU A 161 2.03 -21.79 -2.50
C LEU A 161 2.52 -22.45 -1.20
N GLN A 162 1.76 -23.39 -0.64
CA GLN A 162 2.12 -24.15 0.56
C GLN A 162 3.24 -25.18 0.33
N ASN A 163 3.24 -25.81 -0.86
CA ASN A 163 4.25 -26.80 -1.23
C ASN A 163 5.60 -26.16 -1.57
N GLU A 164 5.59 -25.14 -2.42
CA GLU A 164 6.80 -24.46 -2.90
C GLU A 164 7.38 -23.47 -1.85
N LYS A 165 6.52 -22.83 -1.04
CA LYS A 165 6.87 -21.89 0.06
C LYS A 165 7.65 -20.63 -0.33
N HIS A 166 8.01 -20.50 -1.60
CA HIS A 166 8.64 -19.33 -2.18
C HIS A 166 8.27 -19.23 -3.67
N TYR A 167 8.47 -18.04 -4.24
CA TYR A 167 8.41 -17.78 -5.67
C TYR A 167 9.22 -16.53 -6.01
N PHE A 168 9.41 -16.24 -7.29
CA PHE A 168 10.19 -15.09 -7.75
C PHE A 168 9.34 -14.04 -8.45
N ILE A 169 9.66 -12.77 -8.19
CA ILE A 169 9.30 -11.64 -9.03
C ILE A 169 10.42 -11.45 -10.05
N ARG A 170 10.06 -11.55 -11.33
CA ARG A 170 10.94 -11.26 -12.44
C ARG A 170 10.56 -9.89 -12.98
N TYR A 171 11.48 -8.94 -12.91
CA TYR A 171 11.19 -7.62 -13.43
C TYR A 171 11.21 -7.64 -14.96
N PHE A 172 10.39 -6.77 -15.57
CA PHE A 172 10.41 -6.54 -17.01
C PHE A 172 11.70 -5.85 -17.47
N ASP A 173 12.27 -5.01 -16.62
CA ASP A 173 13.57 -4.37 -16.84
C ASP A 173 14.73 -5.27 -16.37
N GLU A 174 15.96 -4.77 -16.46
CA GLU A 174 17.17 -5.52 -16.08
C GLU A 174 17.36 -5.67 -14.55
N LYS A 175 16.37 -5.27 -13.75
CA LYS A 175 16.47 -5.39 -12.29
C LYS A 175 16.57 -6.86 -11.87
N PRO A 176 17.49 -7.19 -10.93
CA PRO A 176 17.58 -8.54 -10.40
C PRO A 176 16.23 -9.05 -9.87
N GLN A 177 15.93 -10.32 -10.15
CA GLN A 177 14.74 -10.97 -9.62
C GLN A 177 14.72 -10.93 -8.09
N GLU A 178 13.52 -10.91 -7.53
CA GLU A 178 13.29 -10.82 -6.10
C GLU A 178 12.56 -12.06 -5.61
N GLU A 179 13.09 -12.70 -4.57
CA GLU A 179 12.49 -13.91 -3.98
C GLU A 179 11.47 -13.51 -2.91
N ILE A 180 10.24 -14.00 -3.05
CA ILE A 180 9.18 -13.85 -2.05
C ILE A 180 9.06 -15.17 -1.30
N LYS A 181 9.24 -15.13 0.03
CA LYS A 181 9.19 -16.30 0.92
C LYS A 181 8.74 -15.89 2.33
N GLY A 182 8.56 -16.88 3.22
CA GLY A 182 8.18 -16.64 4.61
C GLY A 182 6.71 -16.22 4.81
N TYR A 183 5.90 -16.31 3.75
CA TYR A 183 4.46 -16.10 3.83
C TYR A 183 3.73 -17.36 4.30
N GLN A 184 2.50 -17.19 4.77
CA GLN A 184 1.51 -18.26 4.86
C GLN A 184 0.53 -18.20 3.68
N ALA A 185 -0.08 -19.32 3.34
CA ALA A 185 -1.13 -19.39 2.33
C ALA A 185 -2.27 -20.26 2.85
N LEU A 186 -3.49 -19.72 2.85
CA LEU A 186 -4.68 -20.37 3.38
C LEU A 186 -5.80 -20.35 2.35
N HIS A 187 -6.50 -21.48 2.24
CA HIS A 187 -7.72 -21.54 1.47
C HIS A 187 -8.88 -20.94 2.29
N THR A 188 -9.81 -20.25 1.64
CA THR A 188 -10.94 -19.56 2.31
C THR A 188 -11.83 -20.46 3.19
N THR A 189 -11.77 -21.78 3.01
CA THR A 189 -12.49 -22.76 3.84
C THR A 189 -11.74 -23.16 5.11
N TYR A 190 -10.47 -22.79 5.27
CA TYR A 190 -9.68 -23.19 6.42
C TYR A 190 -10.05 -22.37 7.66
N PRO A 191 -10.34 -23.01 8.82
CA PRO A 191 -10.64 -22.30 10.06
C PRO A 191 -9.54 -21.32 10.52
N ALA A 192 -8.29 -21.61 10.15
CA ALA A 192 -7.14 -20.75 10.43
C ALA A 192 -7.27 -19.32 9.86
N CYS A 193 -8.09 -19.12 8.81
CA CYS A 193 -8.36 -17.78 8.27
C CYS A 193 -8.90 -16.82 9.34
N LEU A 194 -9.79 -17.31 10.22
CA LEU A 194 -10.37 -16.48 11.29
C LEU A 194 -9.30 -15.97 12.24
N GLN A 195 -8.35 -16.84 12.61
CA GLN A 195 -7.26 -16.47 13.50
C GLN A 195 -6.33 -15.44 12.85
N GLU A 196 -5.96 -15.65 11.58
CA GLU A 196 -5.08 -14.72 10.86
C GLU A 196 -5.75 -13.36 10.64
N LEU A 197 -7.04 -13.34 10.28
CA LEU A 197 -7.82 -12.11 10.14
C LEU A 197 -7.97 -11.36 11.48
N ALA A 198 -8.22 -12.07 12.58
CA ALA A 198 -8.35 -11.47 13.90
C ALA A 198 -7.03 -10.87 14.44
N GLN A 199 -5.88 -11.38 13.98
CA GLN A 199 -4.56 -10.97 14.45
C GLN A 199 -3.81 -10.04 13.49
N CYS A 200 -4.33 -9.81 12.27
CA CYS A 200 -3.66 -8.97 11.30
C CYS A 200 -3.77 -7.48 11.64
N ASP A 201 -2.73 -6.72 11.30
CA ASP A 201 -2.69 -5.26 11.42
C ASP A 201 -3.37 -4.56 10.24
N ALA A 202 -3.48 -5.23 9.09
CA ALA A 202 -4.21 -4.76 7.91
C ALA A 202 -4.62 -5.92 7.00
N LEU A 203 -5.77 -5.75 6.36
CA LEU A 203 -6.24 -6.57 5.26
C LEU A 203 -6.10 -5.80 3.94
N LEU A 204 -5.36 -6.36 2.99
CA LEU A 204 -5.31 -5.89 1.61
C LEU A 204 -6.24 -6.76 0.76
N VAL A 205 -7.12 -6.12 -0.01
CA VAL A 205 -8.05 -6.82 -0.91
C VAL A 205 -7.63 -6.61 -2.36
N SER A 206 -7.37 -7.70 -3.07
CA SER A 206 -6.99 -7.73 -4.49
C SER A 206 -7.54 -9.01 -5.15
N VAL A 207 -8.87 -9.09 -5.29
CA VAL A 207 -9.64 -10.24 -5.77
C VAL A 207 -10.24 -10.06 -7.18
N ARG A 208 -9.96 -8.93 -7.85
CA ARG A 208 -10.69 -8.39 -9.02
C ARG A 208 -12.02 -7.78 -8.59
N GLY A 209 -12.35 -6.60 -9.13
CA GLY A 209 -13.50 -5.82 -8.68
C GLY A 209 -14.84 -6.54 -8.72
N GLU A 210 -15.06 -7.43 -9.68
CA GLU A 210 -16.27 -8.25 -9.78
C GLU A 210 -16.44 -9.27 -8.63
N ASN A 211 -15.35 -9.64 -7.96
CA ASN A 211 -15.38 -10.57 -6.83
C ASN A 211 -15.43 -9.86 -5.46
N CYS A 212 -15.33 -8.53 -5.42
CA CYS A 212 -15.35 -7.78 -4.17
C CYS A 212 -16.65 -7.95 -3.36
N PRO A 213 -17.85 -8.03 -3.95
CA PRO A 213 -19.07 -8.32 -3.19
C PRO A 213 -19.01 -9.68 -2.48
N ALA A 214 -18.62 -10.73 -3.19
CA ALA A 214 -18.46 -12.06 -2.59
C ALA A 214 -17.36 -12.10 -1.51
N ALA A 215 -16.30 -11.31 -1.67
CA ALA A 215 -15.26 -11.15 -0.65
C ALA A 215 -15.79 -10.43 0.60
N ALA A 216 -16.61 -9.40 0.43
CA ALA A 216 -17.27 -8.70 1.53
C ALA A 216 -18.22 -9.63 2.31
N ASP A 217 -19.06 -10.40 1.61
CA ASP A 217 -19.95 -11.39 2.23
C ASP A 217 -19.16 -12.42 3.05
N TRP A 218 -18.02 -12.89 2.52
CA TRP A 218 -17.16 -13.82 3.24
C TRP A 218 -16.51 -13.19 4.48
N LEU A 219 -16.22 -11.89 4.46
CA LEU A 219 -15.61 -11.14 5.57
C LEU A 219 -16.61 -10.73 6.66
N ALA A 220 -17.90 -10.59 6.33
CA ALA A 220 -18.92 -9.91 7.15
C ALA A 220 -18.87 -10.27 8.64
N ASP A 221 -18.95 -11.56 8.98
CA ASP A 221 -18.97 -12.01 10.38
C ASP A 221 -17.59 -12.38 10.92
N LYS A 222 -16.56 -12.32 10.07
CA LYS A 222 -15.22 -12.87 10.35
C LYS A 222 -14.21 -11.80 10.69
N PHE A 223 -14.42 -10.58 10.20
CA PHE A 223 -13.38 -9.58 10.13
C PHE A 223 -13.59 -8.47 11.17
N PRO A 224 -12.61 -8.21 12.06
CA PRO A 224 -12.76 -7.21 13.09
C PRO A 224 -13.06 -5.82 12.52
N GLU A 225 -14.02 -5.12 13.12
CA GLU A 225 -14.38 -3.75 12.72
C GLU A 225 -13.22 -2.77 12.83
N THR A 226 -12.30 -3.01 13.78
CA THR A 226 -11.16 -2.13 14.07
C THR A 226 -9.97 -2.34 13.12
N THR A 227 -9.91 -3.45 12.40
CA THR A 227 -8.75 -3.77 11.55
C THR A 227 -8.85 -3.03 10.21
N PRO A 228 -7.86 -2.22 9.80
CA PRO A 228 -7.85 -1.51 8.53
C PRO A 228 -8.04 -2.43 7.31
N VAL A 229 -8.87 -2.01 6.36
CA VAL A 229 -9.04 -2.64 5.04
C VAL A 229 -8.53 -1.69 3.98
N ILE A 230 -7.67 -2.17 3.09
CA ILE A 230 -7.14 -1.41 1.96
C ILE A 230 -7.52 -2.14 0.68
N VAL A 231 -8.36 -1.53 -0.14
CA VAL A 231 -8.86 -2.13 -1.39
C VAL A 231 -7.96 -1.70 -2.55
N CYS A 232 -7.25 -2.67 -3.11
CA CYS A 232 -6.22 -2.50 -4.13
C CYS A 232 -6.73 -2.96 -5.51
N GLU A 233 -7.85 -2.38 -5.95
CA GLU A 233 -8.53 -2.75 -7.19
C GLU A 233 -8.44 -1.68 -8.27
N ASN A 234 -8.65 -2.09 -9.53
CA ASN A 234 -8.71 -1.16 -10.65
C ASN A 234 -10.15 -0.66 -10.88
N ALA A 235 -10.63 0.22 -10.00
CA ALA A 235 -11.93 0.88 -10.11
C ALA A 235 -11.84 2.36 -9.76
N VAL A 236 -12.85 3.17 -10.10
CA VAL A 236 -12.90 4.61 -9.79
C VAL A 236 -12.77 4.85 -8.29
N VAL A 237 -13.55 4.12 -7.50
CA VAL A 237 -13.53 4.14 -6.03
C VAL A 237 -13.37 2.71 -5.54
N PRO A 238 -12.13 2.20 -5.37
CA PRO A 238 -11.88 0.82 -4.98
C PRO A 238 -12.66 0.39 -3.72
N ALA A 239 -12.68 1.22 -2.68
CA ALA A 239 -13.37 0.90 -1.43
C ALA A 239 -14.88 0.62 -1.60
N SER A 240 -15.56 1.28 -2.56
CA SER A 240 -17.00 1.10 -2.75
C SER A 240 -17.37 -0.29 -3.28
N LEU A 241 -16.42 -1.02 -3.86
CA LEU A 241 -16.63 -2.37 -4.39
C LEU A 241 -16.96 -3.40 -3.31
N LEU A 242 -16.61 -3.13 -2.05
CA LEU A 242 -16.94 -4.01 -0.93
C LEU A 242 -18.37 -3.86 -0.42
N GLY A 243 -19.11 -2.82 -0.85
CA GLY A 243 -20.43 -2.52 -0.30
C GLY A 243 -20.41 -2.17 1.19
N LEU A 244 -21.57 -1.77 1.73
CA LEU A 244 -21.70 -1.44 3.15
C LEU A 244 -21.83 -2.72 4.00
N PRO A 245 -21.32 -2.70 5.25
CA PRO A 245 -20.68 -1.58 5.94
C PRO A 245 -19.17 -1.44 5.67
N LEU A 246 -18.51 -2.43 5.05
CA LEU A 246 -17.05 -2.44 4.89
C LEU A 246 -16.50 -1.25 4.09
N ALA A 247 -17.22 -0.81 3.04
CA ALA A 247 -16.84 0.33 2.21
C ALA A 247 -16.69 1.64 3.00
N GLU A 248 -17.44 1.82 4.08
CA GLU A 248 -17.43 3.06 4.87
C GLU A 248 -16.07 3.29 5.54
N ARG A 249 -15.44 2.22 6.02
CA ARG A 249 -14.15 2.26 6.72
C ARG A 249 -12.94 1.85 5.86
N ALA A 250 -13.18 1.29 4.67
CA ALA A 250 -12.10 0.85 3.80
C ALA A 250 -11.35 2.03 3.15
N CYS A 251 -10.03 1.93 3.15
CA CYS A 251 -9.12 2.80 2.43
C CYS A 251 -9.03 2.34 0.96
N SER A 252 -9.08 3.28 0.02
CA SER A 252 -8.84 2.97 -1.39
C SER A 252 -7.36 3.06 -1.71
N ALA A 253 -6.88 2.18 -2.60
CA ALA A 253 -5.52 2.21 -3.10
C ALA A 253 -5.46 2.10 -4.63
N ALA A 254 -4.56 2.87 -5.26
CA ALA A 254 -4.39 2.92 -6.69
C ALA A 254 -3.23 1.99 -7.12
N VAL A 255 -3.56 0.96 -7.89
CA VAL A 255 -2.57 0.05 -8.48
C VAL A 255 -2.20 0.49 -9.89
N PHE A 256 -0.99 0.99 -10.08
CA PHE A 256 -0.45 1.34 -11.41
C PHE A 256 0.41 0.22 -12.02
N CYS A 257 0.92 -0.70 -11.19
CA CYS A 257 1.85 -1.75 -11.59
C CYS A 257 1.21 -2.79 -12.52
N THR A 258 1.85 -3.07 -13.65
CA THR A 258 1.49 -4.21 -14.51
C THR A 258 2.11 -5.50 -13.96
N THR A 259 1.28 -6.54 -13.76
CA THR A 259 1.72 -7.88 -13.34
C THR A 259 1.22 -8.96 -14.30
N MET A 260 2.10 -9.87 -14.66
CA MET A 260 1.88 -10.94 -15.63
C MET A 260 2.27 -12.29 -15.03
N GLN A 261 1.58 -13.36 -15.45
CA GLN A 261 1.90 -14.69 -14.99
C GLN A 261 3.20 -15.14 -15.67
N ALA A 262 4.20 -15.55 -14.89
CA ALA A 262 5.38 -16.25 -15.39
C ALA A 262 5.24 -17.76 -15.11
N GLU A 263 6.31 -18.52 -15.30
CA GLU A 263 6.30 -19.97 -15.05
C GLU A 263 6.00 -20.29 -13.57
N GLY A 264 5.09 -21.25 -13.33
CA GLY A 264 4.75 -21.71 -11.98
C GLY A 264 4.07 -20.64 -11.13
N LEU A 265 4.60 -20.40 -9.94
CA LEU A 265 4.12 -19.33 -9.03
C LEU A 265 4.70 -17.94 -9.35
N ASN A 266 5.76 -17.90 -10.16
CA ASN A 266 6.51 -16.68 -10.45
C ASN A 266 5.62 -15.64 -11.15
N ILE A 267 5.94 -14.37 -10.92
CA ILE A 267 5.25 -13.24 -11.54
C ILE A 267 6.26 -12.38 -12.29
N ALA A 268 5.95 -12.05 -13.53
CA ALA A 268 6.63 -10.98 -14.24
C ALA A 268 5.99 -9.64 -13.83
N SER A 269 6.77 -8.66 -13.40
CA SER A 269 6.26 -7.41 -12.83
C SER A 269 6.98 -6.19 -13.36
N GLU A 270 6.23 -5.11 -13.52
CA GLU A 270 6.81 -3.78 -13.66
C GLU A 270 7.55 -3.39 -12.37
N ASN A 271 8.67 -2.68 -12.52
CA ASN A 271 9.41 -2.10 -11.42
C ASN A 271 8.79 -0.78 -10.95
N TYR A 272 7.51 -0.83 -10.55
CA TYR A 272 6.78 0.33 -10.03
C TYR A 272 6.73 0.26 -8.49
N PRO A 273 7.52 1.02 -7.73
CA PRO A 273 7.74 0.74 -6.31
C PRO A 273 6.74 1.41 -5.35
N VAL A 274 5.59 1.90 -5.84
CA VAL A 274 4.68 2.75 -5.06
C VAL A 274 3.24 2.23 -5.09
N LEU A 275 2.61 2.10 -3.92
CA LEU A 275 1.16 1.99 -3.76
C LEU A 275 0.64 3.33 -3.26
N HIS A 276 -0.20 3.96 -4.08
CA HIS A 276 -0.86 5.20 -3.70
C HIS A 276 -2.11 4.86 -2.89
N VAL A 277 -2.32 5.53 -1.77
CA VAL A 277 -3.41 5.24 -0.83
C VAL A 277 -4.13 6.52 -0.43
N ASP A 278 -5.43 6.41 -0.17
CA ASP A 278 -6.23 7.51 0.38
C ASP A 278 -5.71 7.90 1.77
N SER A 279 -5.16 9.12 1.87
CA SER A 279 -4.57 9.67 3.09
C SER A 279 -5.54 9.77 4.27
N THR A 280 -6.85 9.82 4.00
CA THR A 280 -7.87 10.01 5.04
C THR A 280 -8.19 8.74 5.83
N LYS A 281 -7.94 7.56 5.22
CA LYS A 281 -8.32 6.25 5.79
C LYS A 281 -7.13 5.28 5.96
N VAL A 282 -5.98 5.57 5.38
CA VAL A 282 -4.78 4.74 5.54
C VAL A 282 -4.33 4.75 7.01
N PRO A 283 -3.99 3.58 7.61
CA PRO A 283 -3.45 3.55 8.96
C PRO A 283 -2.06 4.19 9.03
N SER A 284 -1.82 5.03 10.04
CA SER A 284 -0.58 5.83 10.16
C SER A 284 0.71 5.00 10.17
N TRP A 285 0.68 3.80 10.75
CA TRP A 285 1.82 2.90 10.77
C TRP A 285 2.19 2.38 9.37
N MET A 286 1.24 2.33 8.43
CA MET A 286 1.51 1.90 7.05
C MET A 286 2.28 2.98 6.28
N LEU A 287 2.17 4.26 6.68
CA LEU A 287 2.91 5.36 6.08
C LEU A 287 4.41 5.36 6.41
N SER A 288 4.84 4.59 7.41
CA SER A 288 6.27 4.39 7.68
C SER A 288 6.88 3.26 6.83
N LEU A 289 6.06 2.51 6.09
CA LEU A 289 6.54 1.46 5.20
C LEU A 289 7.05 2.03 3.88
N ARG A 290 8.12 1.41 3.35
CA ARG A 290 8.62 1.71 2.01
C ARG A 290 7.55 1.41 0.97
N GLY A 291 7.45 2.29 -0.02
CA GLY A 291 6.55 2.12 -1.15
C GLY A 291 5.09 2.50 -0.89
N ILE A 292 4.77 3.12 0.25
CA ILE A 292 3.42 3.67 0.49
C ILE A 292 3.45 5.18 0.28
N ARG A 293 2.55 5.68 -0.57
CA ARG A 293 2.38 7.11 -0.82
C ARG A 293 0.95 7.53 -0.50
N ALA A 294 0.78 8.36 0.51
CA ALA A 294 -0.51 8.95 0.85
C ALA A 294 -0.87 10.06 -0.14
N GLU A 295 -2.09 10.01 -0.65
CA GLU A 295 -2.62 11.02 -1.56
C GLU A 295 -3.69 11.83 -0.86
N ALA A 296 -3.53 13.16 -0.88
CA ALA A 296 -4.47 14.09 -0.27
C ALA A 296 -5.79 14.10 -1.04
N ASP A 297 -5.73 14.15 -2.37
CA ASP A 297 -6.89 14.06 -3.26
C ASP A 297 -6.84 12.75 -4.06
N PHE A 298 -7.10 11.65 -3.36
CA PHE A 298 -7.15 10.32 -3.95
C PHE A 298 -8.21 10.18 -5.06
N PRO A 299 -9.44 10.73 -4.91
CA PRO A 299 -10.43 10.73 -5.99
C PRO A 299 -9.91 11.37 -7.28
N LEU A 300 -9.21 12.52 -7.18
CA LEU A 300 -8.62 13.16 -8.35
C LEU A 300 -7.52 12.32 -8.99
N LEU A 301 -6.66 11.67 -8.21
CA LEU A 301 -5.65 10.73 -8.75
C LEU A 301 -6.31 9.60 -9.55
N MET A 302 -7.38 9.01 -9.01
CA MET A 302 -8.08 7.91 -9.69
C MET A 302 -8.77 8.38 -10.97
N LEU A 303 -9.39 9.57 -10.94
CA LEU A 303 -9.97 10.17 -12.12
C LEU A 303 -8.90 10.40 -13.20
N ARG A 304 -7.77 11.02 -12.86
CA ARG A 304 -6.63 11.24 -13.77
C ARG A 304 -6.12 9.93 -14.35
N LYS A 305 -5.96 8.89 -13.52
CA LYS A 305 -5.54 7.55 -13.96
C LYS A 305 -6.52 6.97 -14.99
N ILE A 306 -7.83 7.04 -14.74
CA ILE A 306 -8.82 6.50 -15.67
C ILE A 306 -8.82 7.30 -16.97
N TYR A 307 -8.80 8.63 -16.87
CA TYR A 307 -8.92 9.53 -18.01
C TYR A 307 -7.63 9.62 -18.82
N THR A 308 -6.48 9.26 -18.26
CA THR A 308 -5.17 9.32 -18.94
C THR A 308 -4.64 7.91 -19.25
N TYR A 309 -4.28 7.13 -18.23
CA TYR A 309 -3.65 5.81 -18.39
C TYR A 309 -4.60 4.80 -19.02
N ASN A 310 -5.81 4.65 -18.46
CA ASN A 310 -6.74 3.64 -18.95
C ASN A 310 -7.30 4.01 -20.33
N ALA A 311 -7.51 5.30 -20.59
CA ALA A 311 -8.01 5.82 -21.87
C ALA A 311 -6.99 5.62 -22.99
N SER A 312 -5.75 6.09 -22.82
CA SER A 312 -4.67 5.84 -23.78
C SER A 312 -4.42 4.35 -23.99
N SER A 313 -4.54 3.55 -22.92
CA SER A 313 -4.45 2.10 -23.04
C SER A 313 -5.53 1.48 -23.92
N ALA A 314 -6.76 1.98 -23.85
CA ALA A 314 -7.85 1.53 -24.72
C ALA A 314 -7.61 1.96 -26.17
N ILE A 315 -7.10 3.18 -26.41
CA ILE A 315 -6.71 3.65 -27.74
C ILE A 315 -5.66 2.71 -28.36
N ILE A 316 -4.59 2.41 -27.62
CA ILE A 316 -3.52 1.51 -28.08
C ILE A 316 -4.06 0.11 -28.36
N ALA A 317 -4.85 -0.45 -27.45
CA ALA A 317 -5.35 -1.80 -27.55
C ALA A 317 -6.26 -1.99 -28.77
N TYR A 318 -7.27 -1.13 -28.95
CA TYR A 318 -8.26 -1.36 -30.01
C TYR A 318 -7.74 -0.98 -31.39
N LEU A 319 -7.03 0.14 -31.52
CA LEU A 319 -6.41 0.49 -32.80
C LEU A 319 -5.28 -0.48 -33.16
N GLY A 320 -4.57 -1.02 -32.15
CA GLY A 320 -3.58 -2.07 -32.35
C GLY A 320 -4.23 -3.38 -32.83
N ALA A 321 -5.39 -3.73 -32.29
CA ALA A 321 -6.13 -4.93 -32.68
C ALA A 321 -6.63 -4.85 -34.13
N GLU A 322 -7.18 -3.70 -34.56
CA GLU A 322 -7.59 -3.47 -35.95
C GLU A 322 -6.41 -3.62 -36.94
N LYS A 323 -5.21 -3.24 -36.50
CA LYS A 323 -3.98 -3.39 -37.29
C LYS A 323 -3.36 -4.80 -37.20
N GLY A 324 -3.96 -5.72 -36.45
CA GLY A 324 -3.44 -7.08 -36.24
C GLY A 324 -2.14 -7.14 -35.41
N ILE A 325 -1.79 -6.06 -34.70
CA ILE A 325 -0.55 -5.99 -33.92
C ILE A 325 -0.76 -6.75 -32.61
N GLN A 326 0.15 -7.68 -32.29
CA GLN A 326 0.05 -8.49 -31.08
C GLN A 326 0.77 -7.87 -29.87
N SER A 327 1.97 -7.34 -30.09
CA SER A 327 2.76 -6.70 -29.03
C SER A 327 2.18 -5.35 -28.67
N TYR A 328 1.92 -5.15 -27.38
CA TYR A 328 1.33 -3.90 -26.89
C TYR A 328 2.27 -2.69 -27.09
N ALA A 329 3.56 -2.86 -26.81
CA ALA A 329 4.55 -1.80 -27.03
C ALA A 329 4.72 -1.47 -28.51
N GLN A 330 4.67 -2.47 -29.41
CA GLN A 330 4.70 -2.21 -30.86
C GLN A 330 3.46 -1.44 -31.33
N ALA A 331 2.28 -1.73 -30.76
CA ALA A 331 1.07 -0.97 -31.04
C ALA A 331 1.19 0.48 -30.54
N ALA A 332 1.72 0.69 -29.33
CA ALA A 332 1.96 2.04 -28.79
C ALA A 332 2.95 2.85 -29.66
N CYS A 333 3.98 2.20 -30.19
CA CYS A 333 4.98 2.83 -31.08
C CYS A 333 4.57 2.88 -32.56
N ASN A 334 3.38 2.38 -32.93
CA ASN A 334 2.92 2.44 -34.32
C ASN A 334 2.69 3.91 -34.73
N PRO A 335 3.22 4.39 -35.87
CA PRO A 335 3.14 5.81 -36.24
C PRO A 335 1.72 6.38 -36.37
N ASP A 336 0.73 5.55 -36.73
CA ASP A 336 -0.66 6.01 -36.81
C ASP A 336 -1.27 6.13 -35.41
N ILE A 337 -1.05 5.14 -34.56
CA ILE A 337 -1.56 5.13 -33.18
C ILE A 337 -0.88 6.23 -32.35
N ALA A 338 0.43 6.45 -32.55
CA ALA A 338 1.18 7.52 -31.90
C ALA A 338 0.59 8.91 -32.22
N ARG A 339 0.15 9.16 -33.46
CA ARG A 339 -0.53 10.42 -33.81
C ARG A 339 -1.88 10.58 -33.11
N GLU A 340 -2.65 9.50 -32.97
CA GLU A 340 -3.90 9.53 -32.19
C GLU A 340 -3.63 9.79 -30.70
N LEU A 341 -2.56 9.23 -30.15
CA LEU A 341 -2.12 9.47 -28.78
C LEU A 341 -1.64 10.91 -28.56
N ASP A 342 -0.90 11.50 -29.50
CA ASP A 342 -0.45 12.89 -29.43
C ASP A 342 -1.62 13.86 -29.34
N LEU A 343 -2.62 13.66 -30.23
CA LEU A 343 -3.86 14.42 -30.19
C LEU A 343 -4.60 14.19 -28.87
N PHE A 344 -4.78 12.93 -28.46
CA PHE A 344 -5.48 12.58 -27.24
C PHE A 344 -4.85 13.23 -25.99
N TYR A 345 -3.54 13.09 -25.79
CA TYR A 345 -2.84 13.65 -24.62
C TYR A 345 -2.95 15.18 -24.59
N THR A 346 -2.75 15.84 -25.74
CA THR A 346 -2.92 17.30 -25.86
C THR A 346 -4.31 17.76 -25.42
N GLN A 347 -5.35 17.03 -25.82
CA GLN A 347 -6.73 17.41 -25.54
C GLN A 347 -7.15 17.08 -24.10
N ILE A 348 -6.80 15.89 -23.60
CA ILE A 348 -7.19 15.46 -22.25
C ILE A 348 -6.44 16.23 -21.16
N ASP A 349 -5.15 16.52 -21.36
CA ASP A 349 -4.36 17.26 -20.37
C ASP A 349 -4.92 18.67 -20.20
N ARG A 350 -5.23 19.36 -21.31
CA ARG A 350 -5.90 20.66 -21.27
C ARG A 350 -7.24 20.59 -20.54
N ALA A 351 -8.07 19.61 -20.86
CA ALA A 351 -9.41 19.50 -20.27
C ALA A 351 -9.37 19.19 -18.77
N LEU A 352 -8.44 18.32 -18.33
CA LEU A 352 -8.22 18.01 -16.91
C LEU A 352 -7.71 19.23 -16.13
N CYS A 353 -6.76 19.98 -16.69
CA CYS A 353 -6.25 21.20 -16.05
C CYS A 353 -7.35 22.26 -15.89
N LEU A 354 -8.20 22.46 -16.91
CA LEU A 354 -9.29 23.43 -16.87
C LEU A 354 -10.39 23.03 -15.89
N GLU A 355 -10.78 21.75 -15.86
CA GLU A 355 -11.89 21.27 -15.00
C GLU A 355 -11.50 21.16 -13.53
N TYR A 356 -10.30 20.66 -13.24
CA TYR A 356 -9.89 20.28 -11.89
C TYR A 356 -8.79 21.17 -11.32
N HIS A 357 -8.43 22.25 -12.02
CA HIS A 357 -7.39 23.19 -11.61
C HIS A 357 -6.05 22.52 -11.29
N ILE A 358 -5.71 21.47 -12.06
CA ILE A 358 -4.44 20.77 -11.96
C ILE A 358 -3.36 21.64 -12.62
N ASP A 359 -2.16 21.64 -12.04
CA ASP A 359 -1.01 22.27 -12.65
C ASP A 359 -0.69 21.63 -14.03
N PRO A 360 -0.52 22.42 -15.11
CA PRO A 360 -0.26 21.88 -16.43
C PRO A 360 1.00 21.03 -16.55
N GLU A 361 2.08 21.40 -15.85
CA GLU A 361 3.34 20.65 -15.88
C GLU A 361 3.16 19.31 -15.15
N GLU A 362 2.46 19.31 -14.02
CA GLU A 362 2.13 18.08 -13.29
C GLU A 362 1.28 17.12 -14.14
N GLN A 363 0.27 17.64 -14.85
CA GLN A 363 -0.58 16.82 -15.70
C GLN A 363 0.16 16.30 -16.93
N GLN A 364 0.99 17.12 -17.57
CA GLN A 364 1.84 16.70 -18.69
C GLN A 364 2.84 15.61 -18.26
N GLN A 365 3.45 15.74 -17.08
CA GLN A 365 4.34 14.70 -16.57
C GLN A 365 3.58 13.40 -16.29
N PHE A 366 2.32 13.49 -15.83
CA PHE A 366 1.48 12.33 -15.60
C PHE A 366 1.12 11.59 -16.89
N SER A 367 0.78 12.31 -17.97
CA SER A 367 0.53 11.73 -19.29
C SER A 367 1.80 11.17 -19.94
N GLN A 368 2.94 11.86 -19.82
CA GLN A 368 4.23 11.37 -20.29
C GLN A 368 4.64 10.06 -19.60
N ASN A 369 4.37 9.92 -18.30
CA ASN A 369 4.61 8.66 -17.58
C ASN A 369 3.76 7.51 -18.14
N ALA A 370 2.49 7.76 -18.49
CA ALA A 370 1.64 6.77 -19.14
C ALA A 370 2.20 6.36 -20.50
N ARG A 371 2.60 7.34 -21.31
CA ARG A 371 3.21 7.12 -22.63
C ARG A 371 4.47 6.28 -22.53
N ASN A 372 5.45 6.71 -21.73
CA ASN A 372 6.71 6.01 -21.53
C ASN A 372 6.49 4.57 -21.08
N LYS A 373 5.50 4.34 -20.19
CA LYS A 373 5.13 3.00 -19.75
C LYS A 373 4.64 2.14 -20.91
N PHE A 374 3.77 2.65 -21.76
CA PHE A 374 3.16 1.85 -22.83
C PHE A 374 4.09 1.63 -24.03
N GLU A 375 5.03 2.54 -24.28
CA GLU A 375 6.07 2.39 -25.32
C GLU A 375 7.23 1.48 -24.88
N ASN A 376 7.34 1.15 -23.59
CA ASN A 376 8.45 0.35 -23.06
C ASN A 376 8.37 -1.12 -23.50
N ALA A 377 9.16 -1.48 -24.50
CA ALA A 377 9.25 -2.83 -25.05
C ALA A 377 9.74 -3.90 -24.05
N SER A 378 10.36 -3.51 -22.94
CA SER A 378 10.75 -4.44 -21.87
C SER A 378 9.53 -4.99 -21.13
N ILE A 379 8.43 -4.22 -21.07
CA ILE A 379 7.16 -4.67 -20.51
C ILE A 379 6.49 -5.59 -21.53
N VAL A 380 6.70 -6.89 -21.36
CA VAL A 380 6.11 -7.92 -22.24
C VAL A 380 4.61 -8.02 -21.96
N ASP A 381 3.83 -7.47 -22.88
CA ASP A 381 2.38 -7.38 -22.80
C ASP A 381 1.72 -7.49 -24.18
N SER A 382 0.43 -7.82 -24.22
CA SER A 382 -0.29 -8.05 -25.47
C SER A 382 -1.48 -7.12 -25.66
N VAL A 383 -1.77 -6.84 -26.93
CA VAL A 383 -2.98 -6.13 -27.33
C VAL A 383 -4.23 -6.89 -26.87
N ALA A 384 -4.32 -8.19 -27.12
CA ALA A 384 -5.48 -8.99 -26.74
C ALA A 384 -5.81 -8.93 -25.23
N ARG A 385 -4.79 -8.98 -24.36
CA ARG A 385 -4.99 -8.86 -22.91
C ARG A 385 -5.54 -7.48 -22.54
N ASN A 386 -4.98 -6.42 -23.13
CA ASN A 386 -5.40 -5.05 -22.86
C ASN A 386 -6.70 -4.67 -23.58
N ALA A 387 -7.13 -5.40 -24.60
CA ALA A 387 -8.39 -5.25 -25.33
C ALA A 387 -9.57 -5.99 -24.66
N ALA A 388 -9.30 -7.00 -23.81
CA ALA A 388 -10.34 -7.79 -23.12
C ALA A 388 -11.42 -6.99 -22.38
N SER A 389 -12.64 -7.54 -22.32
CA SER A 389 -13.85 -6.94 -21.74
C SER A 389 -14.23 -5.58 -22.35
N PRO A 390 -14.46 -5.52 -23.67
CA PRO A 390 -14.77 -4.28 -24.36
C PRO A 390 -16.06 -3.61 -23.89
N GLU A 391 -17.07 -4.38 -23.51
CA GLU A 391 -18.37 -3.89 -23.04
C GLU A 391 -18.20 -3.03 -21.79
N ARG A 392 -17.38 -3.49 -20.84
CA ARG A 392 -17.08 -2.73 -19.61
C ARG A 392 -16.41 -1.40 -19.92
N LYS A 393 -15.52 -1.34 -20.91
CA LYS A 393 -14.73 -0.13 -21.23
C LYS A 393 -15.49 0.90 -22.04
N LEU A 394 -16.56 0.47 -22.72
CA LEU A 394 -17.48 1.32 -23.47
C LEU A 394 -18.57 1.95 -22.62
N LYS A 395 -18.73 1.53 -21.35
CA LYS A 395 -19.70 2.14 -20.43
C LYS A 395 -19.51 3.66 -20.32
N PRO A 396 -20.60 4.43 -20.10
CA PRO A 396 -20.55 5.88 -20.13
C PRO A 396 -19.55 6.50 -19.15
N GLU A 397 -19.37 5.94 -17.95
CA GLU A 397 -18.50 6.46 -16.88
C GLU A 397 -17.05 5.97 -17.01
N GLU A 398 -16.75 5.13 -18.00
CA GLU A 398 -15.45 4.49 -18.18
C GLU A 398 -14.52 5.23 -19.15
N ARG A 399 -13.36 4.63 -19.35
CA ARG A 399 -12.15 5.19 -19.98
C ARG A 399 -12.26 5.69 -21.42
N LEU A 400 -13.37 5.46 -22.14
CA LEU A 400 -13.55 5.97 -23.50
C LEU A 400 -14.52 7.17 -23.52
N LEU A 401 -15.74 6.99 -23.03
CA LEU A 401 -16.79 8.00 -23.16
C LEU A 401 -16.68 9.12 -22.12
N ALA A 402 -16.24 8.82 -20.90
CA ALA A 402 -16.09 9.83 -19.85
C ALA A 402 -15.02 10.89 -20.19
N PRO A 403 -13.77 10.53 -20.57
CA PRO A 403 -12.78 11.52 -20.99
C PRO A 403 -13.19 12.22 -22.29
N ALA A 404 -13.92 11.57 -23.20
CA ALA A 404 -14.41 12.22 -24.42
C ALA A 404 -15.38 13.36 -24.09
N ARG A 405 -16.34 13.13 -23.18
CA ARG A 405 -17.24 14.19 -22.70
C ARG A 405 -16.48 15.34 -22.04
N LEU A 406 -15.44 15.04 -21.25
CA LEU A 406 -14.63 16.07 -20.61
C LEU A 406 -13.91 16.94 -21.65
N ILE A 407 -13.28 16.32 -22.65
CA ILE A 407 -12.60 17.03 -23.75
C ILE A 407 -13.59 17.95 -24.49
N GLU A 408 -14.76 17.41 -24.86
CA GLU A 408 -15.75 18.18 -25.63
C GLU A 408 -16.40 19.30 -24.80
N LYS A 409 -16.61 19.10 -23.50
CA LYS A 409 -17.05 20.14 -22.56
C LYS A 409 -16.15 21.38 -22.61
N HIS A 410 -14.84 21.17 -22.82
CA HIS A 410 -13.83 22.22 -22.93
C HIS A 410 -13.48 22.59 -24.38
N GLY A 411 -14.33 22.20 -25.35
CA GLY A 411 -14.20 22.55 -26.76
C GLY A 411 -13.03 21.87 -27.48
N GLY A 412 -12.55 20.75 -26.96
CA GLY A 412 -11.47 19.96 -27.56
C GLY A 412 -11.96 18.90 -28.55
N ASP A 413 -11.01 18.26 -29.24
CA ASP A 413 -11.27 17.15 -30.17
C ASP A 413 -11.09 15.79 -29.49
N ALA A 414 -12.20 15.06 -29.29
CA ALA A 414 -12.21 13.72 -28.71
C ALA A 414 -12.15 12.59 -29.76
N SER A 415 -11.82 12.89 -31.02
CA SER A 415 -11.81 11.91 -32.12
C SER A 415 -11.00 10.63 -31.85
N PRO A 416 -9.83 10.63 -31.17
CA PRO A 416 -9.12 9.40 -30.86
C PRO A 416 -9.92 8.41 -30.02
N LEU A 417 -10.73 8.92 -29.07
CA LEU A 417 -11.56 8.10 -28.19
C LEU A 417 -12.75 7.49 -28.92
N TYR A 418 -13.33 8.21 -29.88
CA TYR A 418 -14.42 7.68 -30.70
C TYR A 418 -13.94 6.63 -31.71
N LYS A 419 -12.76 6.82 -32.30
CA LYS A 419 -12.10 5.78 -33.12
C LYS A 419 -11.85 4.53 -32.30
N ALA A 420 -11.28 4.68 -31.11
CA ALA A 420 -11.04 3.56 -30.20
C ALA A 420 -12.36 2.88 -29.74
N ALA A 421 -13.45 3.64 -29.57
CA ALA A 421 -14.76 3.08 -29.27
C ALA A 421 -15.34 2.28 -30.44
N ALA A 422 -15.22 2.78 -31.67
CA ALA A 422 -15.62 2.04 -32.87
C ALA A 422 -14.80 0.74 -33.04
N ALA A 423 -13.47 0.83 -32.88
CA ALA A 423 -12.57 -0.30 -32.88
C ALA A 423 -12.88 -1.33 -31.78
N ALA A 424 -13.33 -0.87 -30.60
CA ALA A 424 -13.78 -1.75 -29.52
C ALA A 424 -15.07 -2.51 -29.87
N LEU A 425 -15.97 -1.91 -30.64
CA LEU A 425 -17.16 -2.60 -31.16
C LEU A 425 -16.76 -3.65 -32.20
N HIS A 426 -15.88 -3.31 -33.15
CA HIS A 426 -15.33 -4.27 -34.13
C HIS A 426 -14.60 -5.45 -33.47
N TYR A 427 -14.01 -5.22 -32.30
CA TYR A 427 -13.33 -6.28 -31.54
C TYR A 427 -14.30 -7.31 -30.92
N MET A 428 -15.60 -6.99 -30.82
CA MET A 428 -16.61 -7.93 -30.34
C MET A 428 -17.09 -8.84 -31.47
N GLU A 429 -16.92 -10.15 -31.31
CA GLU A 429 -17.29 -11.15 -32.35
C GLU A 429 -18.77 -11.09 -32.75
N GLU A 430 -19.64 -10.63 -31.86
CA GLU A 430 -21.09 -10.53 -32.06
C GLU A 430 -21.50 -9.31 -32.90
N ILE A 431 -20.61 -8.34 -33.10
CA ILE A 431 -20.91 -7.09 -33.81
C ILE A 431 -20.34 -7.19 -35.23
N ILE A 432 -21.20 -7.59 -36.17
CA ILE A 432 -20.81 -7.82 -37.56
C ILE A 432 -21.37 -6.72 -38.47
N TYR A 433 -22.60 -6.29 -38.22
CA TYR A 433 -23.30 -5.32 -39.06
C TYR A 433 -23.47 -3.97 -38.35
N PRO A 434 -23.65 -2.87 -39.11
CA PRO A 434 -23.89 -1.55 -38.53
C PRO A 434 -25.11 -1.47 -37.59
N ASP A 435 -26.12 -2.33 -37.79
CA ASP A 435 -27.29 -2.37 -36.90
C ASP A 435 -26.96 -3.01 -35.55
N ASP A 436 -26.10 -4.03 -35.52
CA ASP A 436 -25.57 -4.63 -34.29
C ASP A 436 -24.79 -3.59 -33.49
N ALA A 437 -23.94 -2.80 -34.16
CA ALA A 437 -23.17 -1.74 -33.54
C ALA A 437 -24.06 -0.66 -32.91
N ARG A 438 -25.14 -0.25 -33.58
CA ARG A 438 -26.11 0.71 -33.02
C ARG A 438 -26.82 0.16 -31.79
N GLN A 439 -27.23 -1.11 -31.83
CA GLN A 439 -27.86 -1.77 -30.69
C GLN A 439 -26.89 -1.91 -29.52
N ALA A 440 -25.63 -2.27 -29.79
CA ALA A 440 -24.57 -2.35 -28.79
C ALA A 440 -24.27 -0.98 -28.16
N ILE A 441 -24.18 0.09 -28.96
CA ILE A 441 -24.04 1.45 -28.43
C ILE A 441 -25.20 1.80 -27.50
N GLN A 442 -26.44 1.48 -27.88
CA GLN A 442 -27.58 1.74 -27.02
C GLN A 442 -27.53 0.93 -25.71
N ALA A 443 -27.23 -0.36 -25.79
CA ALA A 443 -27.25 -1.24 -24.63
C ALA A 443 -26.05 -1.06 -23.68
N ILE A 444 -24.86 -0.82 -24.23
CA ILE A 444 -23.60 -0.79 -23.48
C ILE A 444 -23.23 0.64 -23.08
N CYS A 445 -23.36 1.58 -24.02
CA CYS A 445 -22.99 2.98 -23.80
C CYS A 445 -24.12 3.80 -23.18
N ASP A 446 -25.35 3.26 -23.12
CA ASP A 446 -26.57 3.96 -22.72
C ASP A 446 -26.82 5.23 -23.56
N LEU A 447 -26.61 5.12 -24.88
CA LEU A 447 -26.76 6.21 -25.82
C LEU A 447 -27.70 5.82 -26.96
N PRO A 448 -28.83 6.52 -27.16
CA PRO A 448 -29.73 6.20 -28.26
C PRO A 448 -29.09 6.53 -29.62
N PRO A 449 -29.54 5.93 -30.74
CA PRO A 449 -28.92 6.09 -32.06
C PRO A 449 -28.79 7.54 -32.55
N GLU A 450 -29.75 8.39 -32.21
CA GLU A 450 -29.79 9.80 -32.60
C GLU A 450 -28.81 10.69 -31.82
N ASN A 451 -28.28 10.19 -30.70
CA ASN A 451 -27.35 10.92 -29.85
C ASN A 451 -26.10 11.35 -30.66
N PRO A 452 -25.64 12.61 -30.52
CA PRO A 452 -24.45 13.08 -31.23
C PRO A 452 -23.21 12.20 -31.01
N VAL A 453 -23.03 11.63 -29.82
CA VAL A 453 -21.93 10.72 -29.51
C VAL A 453 -22.08 9.39 -30.26
N SER A 454 -23.29 8.81 -30.30
CA SER A 454 -23.58 7.60 -31.08
C SER A 454 -23.22 7.81 -32.55
N LYS A 455 -23.58 8.97 -33.13
CA LYS A 455 -23.23 9.33 -34.52
C LYS A 455 -21.73 9.46 -34.73
N LYS A 456 -20.99 10.01 -33.76
CA LYS A 456 -19.51 10.13 -33.83
C LYS A 456 -18.85 8.76 -33.78
N ILE A 457 -19.31 7.84 -32.92
CA ILE A 457 -18.80 6.46 -32.88
C ILE A 457 -19.10 5.76 -34.21
N MET A 458 -20.36 5.81 -34.67
CA MET A 458 -20.76 5.17 -35.93
C MET A 458 -20.02 5.73 -37.14
N ARG A 459 -19.65 7.02 -37.15
CA ARG A 459 -18.83 7.61 -38.23
C ARG A 459 -17.48 6.90 -38.41
N TYR A 460 -16.89 6.38 -37.35
CA TYR A 460 -15.64 5.63 -37.40
C TYR A 460 -15.83 4.11 -37.46
N PHE A 461 -17.07 3.63 -37.31
CA PHE A 461 -17.38 2.21 -37.44
C PHE A 461 -17.46 1.79 -38.92
N TYR A 462 -17.95 2.68 -39.80
CA TYR A 462 -17.86 2.54 -41.26
C TYR A 462 -16.44 2.83 -41.75
#